data_AF-A0A8X7ZPX1-F1
#
_entry.id   AF-A0A8X7ZPX1-F1
#
_cell.length_a   1.000
_cell.length_b   1.000
_cell.length_c   1.000
_cell.angle_alpha   90.00
_cell.angle_beta   90.00
_cell.angle_gamma   90.00
#
_symmetry.space_group_name_H-M   'P 1'
#
loop_
_entity.id
_entity.type
_entity.pdbx_description
1 polymer ?
#
loop_
_entity_poly.entity_id
_entity_poly.type
_entity_poly.pdbx_seq_one_letter_code
_entity_poly.pdbx_strand_id
1 'polypeptide(L)'
;MAFSHCFSLFFPLLVIILLTNPTLSEAQDSQVLIDEVCRQMEDYGFCNRVFHENMKSPSIDYVGLTAIAMDQTITNATNTYEYILDLLRNTTDQSLRNVLVACENAFGIVKSSFGDALQSFNRKDYDDMFKLERDAPRAQASCETSFIAPPSPPNPLAERNREMRILITMAIVSGKEILKR
;
A
#
# COMPACT_ATOMS: atom_id res chain seq x y z
N MET A 1 -18.25 -78.50 -14.75
CA MET A 1 -17.08 -77.63 -14.47
C MET A 1 -17.61 -76.23 -14.25
N ALA A 2 -17.52 -75.73 -13.02
CA ALA A 2 -17.99 -74.40 -12.63
C ALA A 2 -16.77 -73.56 -12.25
N PHE A 3 -16.58 -72.42 -12.93
CA PHE A 3 -15.76 -71.28 -12.50
C PHE A 3 -16.44 -70.06 -13.12
N SER A 4 -17.24 -69.32 -12.35
CA SER A 4 -16.86 -68.26 -11.41
C SER A 4 -16.75 -66.90 -12.10
N HIS A 5 -17.66 -66.02 -11.70
CA HIS A 5 -17.83 -64.64 -12.13
C HIS A 5 -16.63 -63.75 -11.81
N CYS A 6 -16.69 -62.56 -12.42
CA CYS A 6 -16.31 -61.29 -11.81
C CYS A 6 -14.83 -60.92 -11.92
N PHE A 7 -14.41 -60.36 -13.04
CA PHE A 7 -13.38 -59.32 -13.03
C PHE A 7 -13.32 -58.67 -14.41
N SER A 8 -13.75 -57.41 -14.52
CA SER A 8 -13.25 -56.38 -15.46
C SER A 8 -14.22 -55.23 -15.71
N LEU A 9 -15.02 -54.84 -14.70
CA LEU A 9 -15.72 -53.55 -14.70
C LEU A 9 -14.87 -52.42 -14.09
N PHE A 10 -13.57 -52.64 -13.83
CA PHE A 10 -12.68 -51.61 -13.30
C PHE A 10 -11.97 -50.77 -14.36
N PHE A 11 -12.06 -51.14 -15.65
CA PHE A 11 -11.38 -50.38 -16.71
C PHE A 11 -12.10 -49.09 -17.20
N PRO A 12 -13.43 -48.89 -17.09
CA PRO A 12 -14.03 -47.63 -17.52
C PRO A 12 -13.96 -46.55 -16.41
N LEU A 13 -13.66 -46.91 -15.16
CA LEU A 13 -13.63 -45.94 -14.06
C LEU A 13 -12.35 -45.09 -14.06
N LEU A 14 -11.25 -45.59 -14.63
CA LEU A 14 -9.97 -44.88 -14.65
C LEU A 14 -9.95 -43.70 -15.65
N VAL A 15 -10.84 -43.72 -16.65
CA VAL A 15 -10.93 -42.67 -17.68
C VAL A 15 -11.78 -41.48 -17.21
N ILE A 16 -12.72 -41.70 -16.27
CA ILE A 16 -13.62 -40.64 -15.79
C ILE A 16 -12.93 -39.71 -14.79
N ILE A 17 -11.89 -40.17 -14.09
CA ILE A 17 -11.16 -39.37 -13.08
C ILE A 17 -10.25 -38.31 -13.74
N LEU A 18 -9.93 -38.44 -15.03
CA LEU A 18 -9.13 -37.46 -15.77
C LEU A 18 -9.93 -36.25 -16.29
N LEU A 19 -11.25 -36.21 -16.07
CA LEU A 19 -12.11 -35.10 -16.51
C LEU A 19 -12.49 -34.12 -15.39
N THR A 20 -12.06 -34.36 -14.15
CA THR A 20 -12.09 -33.32 -13.12
C THR A 20 -10.83 -32.48 -13.25
N ASN A 21 -10.83 -31.55 -14.22
CA ASN A 21 -9.95 -30.40 -14.11
C ASN A 21 -10.29 -29.74 -12.77
N PRO A 22 -9.37 -29.64 -11.79
CA PRO A 22 -9.54 -28.58 -10.81
C PRO A 22 -9.57 -27.32 -11.66
N THR A 23 -10.65 -26.54 -11.56
CA THR A 23 -10.65 -25.18 -12.06
C THR A 23 -9.43 -24.52 -11.44
N LEU A 24 -8.35 -24.41 -12.21
CA LEU A 24 -7.22 -23.59 -11.87
C LEU A 24 -7.85 -22.20 -11.83
N SER A 25 -8.21 -21.74 -10.62
CA SER A 25 -8.54 -20.34 -10.42
C SER A 25 -7.39 -19.60 -11.08
N GLU A 26 -7.66 -18.86 -12.16
CA GLU A 26 -6.67 -18.00 -12.78
C GLU A 26 -6.19 -17.08 -11.67
N ALA A 27 -5.06 -17.43 -11.06
CA ALA A 27 -4.40 -16.55 -10.13
C ALA A 27 -4.01 -15.35 -10.99
N GLN A 28 -4.72 -14.24 -10.82
CA GLN A 28 -4.43 -13.04 -11.56
C GLN A 28 -2.96 -12.70 -11.30
N ASP A 29 -2.19 -12.55 -12.38
CA ASP A 29 -0.76 -12.32 -12.29
C ASP A 29 -0.52 -11.09 -11.38
N SER A 30 0.25 -11.29 -10.32
CA SER A 30 0.55 -10.25 -9.35
C SER A 30 1.20 -9.04 -10.00
N GLN A 31 1.97 -9.24 -11.08
CA GLN A 31 2.54 -8.14 -11.82
C GLN A 31 1.47 -7.30 -12.55
N VAL A 32 0.37 -7.92 -13.01
CA VAL A 32 -0.76 -7.20 -13.61
C VAL A 32 -1.43 -6.30 -12.57
N LEU A 33 -1.67 -6.81 -11.36
CA LEU A 33 -2.27 -6.02 -10.28
C LEU A 33 -1.35 -4.87 -9.84
N ILE A 34 -0.05 -5.13 -9.74
CA ILE A 34 0.96 -4.10 -9.44
C ILE A 34 0.97 -3.02 -10.54
N ASP A 35 0.92 -3.42 -11.81
CA ASP A 35 0.92 -2.49 -12.94
C ASP A 35 -0.33 -1.59 -12.95
N GLU A 36 -1.50 -2.13 -12.64
CA GLU A 36 -2.75 -1.38 -12.55
C GLU A 36 -2.69 -0.29 -11.48
N VAL A 37 -2.05 -0.56 -10.34
CA VAL A 37 -1.82 0.43 -9.29
C VAL A 37 -0.71 1.40 -9.68
N CYS A 38 0.46 0.90 -10.08
CA CYS A 38 1.65 1.73 -10.27
C CYS A 38 1.58 2.65 -11.48
N ARG A 39 0.78 2.33 -12.51
CA ARG A 39 0.55 3.25 -13.64
C ARG A 39 -0.26 4.49 -13.27
N GLN A 40 -0.91 4.49 -12.11
CA GLN A 40 -1.62 5.65 -11.57
C GLN A 40 -0.72 6.54 -10.70
N MET A 41 0.54 6.16 -10.48
CA MET A 41 1.50 6.91 -9.67
C MET A 41 2.31 7.86 -10.54
N GLU A 42 2.77 8.97 -9.95
CA GLU A 42 3.71 9.88 -10.59
C GLU A 42 5.09 9.24 -10.83
N ASP A 43 5.42 8.16 -10.10
CA ASP A 43 6.61 7.35 -10.30
C ASP A 43 6.28 5.86 -10.23
N TYR A 44 6.12 5.28 -11.41
CA TYR A 44 5.91 3.84 -11.58
C TYR A 44 7.07 3.02 -11.01
N GLY A 45 8.32 3.46 -11.21
CA GLY A 45 9.50 2.71 -10.80
C GLY A 45 9.65 2.63 -9.29
N PHE A 46 9.36 3.73 -8.58
CA PHE A 46 9.28 3.73 -7.13
C PHE A 46 8.18 2.80 -6.63
N CYS A 47 6.95 2.94 -7.14
CA CYS A 47 5.82 2.11 -6.74
C CYS A 47 6.08 0.61 -6.93
N ASN A 48 6.58 0.24 -8.11
CA ASN A 48 6.87 -1.14 -8.47
C ASN A 48 7.94 -1.73 -7.53
N ARG A 49 9.00 -0.97 -7.26
CA ARG A 49 10.07 -1.36 -6.32
C ARG A 49 9.53 -1.57 -4.90
N VAL A 50 8.71 -0.64 -4.40
CA VAL A 50 8.11 -0.75 -3.06
C VAL A 50 7.33 -2.05 -2.90
N PHE A 51 6.51 -2.44 -3.89
CA PHE A 51 5.79 -3.71 -3.81
C PHE A 51 6.74 -4.91 -3.84
N HIS A 52 7.66 -4.98 -4.81
CA HIS A 52 8.58 -6.12 -4.93
C HIS A 52 9.48 -6.31 -3.72
N GLU A 53 9.94 -5.23 -3.09
CA GLU A 53 10.79 -5.30 -1.89
C GLU A 53 10.04 -5.78 -0.64
N ASN A 54 8.72 -5.62 -0.60
CA ASN A 54 7.89 -5.91 0.58
C ASN A 54 6.95 -7.12 0.41
N MET A 55 6.86 -7.68 -0.79
CA MET A 55 6.12 -8.91 -1.05
C MET A 55 6.80 -10.12 -0.40
N LYS A 56 6.02 -10.91 0.34
CA LYS A 56 6.49 -12.15 0.98
C LYS A 56 6.26 -13.40 0.14
N SER A 57 5.53 -13.26 -0.95
CA SER A 57 5.10 -14.36 -1.82
C SER A 57 5.02 -13.86 -3.26
N PRO A 58 5.25 -14.73 -4.27
CA PRO A 58 5.09 -14.36 -5.68
C PRO A 58 3.65 -14.02 -6.07
N SER A 59 2.67 -14.45 -5.27
CA SER A 59 1.25 -14.15 -5.45
C SER A 59 0.76 -13.14 -4.41
N ILE A 60 0.03 -12.12 -4.85
CA ILE A 60 -0.60 -11.10 -4.03
C ILE A 60 -1.92 -10.65 -4.69
N ASP A 61 -2.89 -10.27 -3.87
CA ASP A 61 -4.14 -9.63 -4.28
C ASP A 61 -4.16 -8.15 -3.86
N TYR A 62 -5.25 -7.42 -4.16
CA TYR A 62 -5.34 -6.02 -3.74
C TYR A 62 -5.38 -5.83 -2.22
N VAL A 63 -5.83 -6.84 -1.46
CA VAL A 63 -5.76 -6.79 0.02
C VAL A 63 -4.29 -6.77 0.45
N GLY A 64 -3.47 -7.65 -0.11
CA GLY A 64 -2.03 -7.66 0.16
C GLY A 64 -1.32 -6.39 -0.32
N LEU A 65 -1.64 -5.89 -1.52
CA LEU A 65 -1.05 -4.63 -2.03
C LEU A 65 -1.42 -3.45 -1.11
N THR A 66 -2.68 -3.37 -0.68
CA THR A 66 -3.14 -2.33 0.26
C THR A 66 -2.39 -2.43 1.58
N ALA A 67 -2.24 -3.64 2.14
CA ALA A 67 -1.50 -3.85 3.38
C ALA A 67 -0.04 -3.38 3.29
N ILE A 68 0.65 -3.69 2.19
CA ILE A 68 2.02 -3.22 1.94
C ILE A 68 2.05 -1.69 1.86
N ALA A 69 1.17 -1.08 1.06
CA ALA A 69 1.16 0.37 0.89
C ALA A 69 0.85 1.12 2.19
N MET A 70 -0.07 0.61 3.02
CA MET A 70 -0.37 1.17 4.34
C MET A 70 0.82 1.07 5.30
N ASP A 71 1.46 -0.10 5.37
CA ASP A 71 2.65 -0.32 6.22
C ASP A 71 3.81 0.60 5.83
N GLN A 72 4.06 0.75 4.53
CA GLN A 72 5.09 1.65 4.02
C GLN A 72 4.74 3.12 4.23
N THR A 73 3.46 3.50 4.14
CA THR A 73 3.00 4.85 4.49
C THR A 73 3.26 5.15 5.96
N ILE A 74 2.92 4.24 6.88
CA ILE A 74 3.15 4.41 8.32
C ILE A 74 4.64 4.48 8.64
N THR A 75 5.44 3.61 8.02
CA THR A 75 6.89 3.55 8.22
C THR A 75 7.56 4.82 7.73
N ASN A 76 7.29 5.25 6.50
CA ASN A 76 7.87 6.48 5.96
C ASN A 76 7.39 7.71 6.76
N ALA A 77 6.12 7.73 7.19
CA ALA A 77 5.58 8.85 7.97
C ALA A 77 6.26 8.96 9.34
N THR A 78 6.48 7.82 10.00
CA THR A 78 7.18 7.77 11.29
C THR A 78 8.63 8.23 11.14
N ASN A 79 9.36 7.68 10.16
CA ASN A 79 10.76 8.06 9.91
C ASN A 79 10.91 9.54 9.53
N THR A 80 9.97 10.07 8.75
CA THR A 80 10.00 11.48 8.34
C THR A 80 9.59 12.40 9.49
N TYR A 81 8.63 12.01 10.33
CA TYR A 81 8.29 12.73 11.55
C TYR A 81 9.50 12.84 12.50
N GLU A 82 10.22 11.74 12.73
CA GLU A 82 11.44 11.74 13.56
C GLU A 82 12.54 12.63 12.96
N TYR A 83 12.74 12.55 11.64
CA TYR A 83 13.70 13.42 10.95
C TYR A 83 13.33 14.92 11.10
N ILE A 84 12.05 15.26 11.05
CA ILE A 84 11.56 16.63 11.29
C ILE A 84 11.88 17.08 12.72
N LEU A 85 11.67 16.23 13.72
CA LEU A 85 12.01 16.54 15.11
C LEU A 85 13.50 16.82 15.28
N ASP A 86 14.36 16.04 14.62
CA ASP A 86 15.81 16.26 14.66
C ASP A 86 16.21 17.58 14.00
N LEU A 87 15.60 17.91 12.86
CA LEU A 87 15.81 19.22 12.21
C LEU A 87 15.35 20.38 13.11
N LEU A 88 14.20 20.24 13.77
CA LEU A 88 13.67 21.23 14.71
C LEU A 88 14.61 21.47 15.89
N ARG A 89 15.20 20.40 16.45
CA ARG A 89 16.18 20.51 17.56
C ARG A 89 17.44 21.27 17.16
N ASN A 90 17.88 21.12 15.90
CA ASN A 90 19.17 21.62 15.45
C ASN A 90 19.12 22.97 14.72
N THR A 91 17.99 23.34 14.13
CA THR A 91 17.90 24.59 13.37
C THR A 91 17.86 25.82 14.29
N THR A 92 18.59 26.86 13.92
CA THR A 92 18.48 28.21 14.49
C THR A 92 17.75 29.18 13.57
N ASP A 93 17.45 28.77 12.33
CA ASP A 93 16.70 29.55 11.36
C ASP A 93 15.21 29.54 11.70
N GLN A 94 14.66 30.72 11.99
CA GLN A 94 13.26 30.86 12.40
C GLN A 94 12.28 30.55 11.26
N SER A 95 12.65 30.85 10.02
CA SER A 95 11.79 30.57 8.87
C SER A 95 11.68 29.07 8.61
N LEU A 96 12.80 28.36 8.64
CA LEU A 96 12.85 26.91 8.54
C LEU A 96 12.11 26.27 9.73
N ARG A 97 12.31 26.79 10.95
CA ARG A 97 11.57 26.30 12.13
C ARG A 97 10.06 26.36 11.94
N ASN A 98 9.52 27.48 11.45
CA ASN A 98 8.08 27.64 11.25
C ASN A 98 7.54 26.63 10.23
N VAL A 99 8.25 26.41 9.13
CA VAL A 99 7.88 25.42 8.12
C VAL A 99 7.97 23.99 8.68
N LEU A 100 9.02 23.68 9.43
CA LEU A 100 9.18 22.36 10.04
C LEU A 100 8.09 22.04 11.08
N VAL A 101 7.60 23.02 11.84
CA VAL A 101 6.44 22.82 12.73
C VAL A 101 5.17 22.49 11.94
N ALA A 102 4.95 23.15 10.80
CA ALA A 102 3.83 22.79 9.93
C ALA A 102 3.97 21.36 9.39
N CYS A 103 5.18 20.97 8.98
CA CYS A 103 5.48 19.62 8.53
C CYS A 103 5.35 18.57 9.63
N GLU A 104 5.77 18.87 10.86
CA GLU A 104 5.59 17.99 12.02
C GLU A 104 4.10 17.67 12.21
N ASN A 105 3.26 18.71 12.23
CA ASN A 105 1.81 18.53 12.34
C ASN A 105 1.24 17.71 11.18
N ALA A 106 1.66 17.99 9.95
CA ALA A 106 1.24 17.26 8.76
C ALA A 106 1.55 15.76 8.85
N PHE A 107 2.80 15.40 9.17
CA PHE A 107 3.21 14.00 9.30
C PHE A 107 2.61 13.32 10.54
N GLY A 108 2.32 14.07 11.61
CA GLY A 108 1.54 13.58 12.75
C GLY A 108 0.12 13.17 12.35
N ILE A 109 -0.55 13.96 11.51
CA ILE A 109 -1.88 13.63 10.96
C ILE A 109 -1.80 12.40 10.07
N VAL A 110 -0.83 12.31 9.15
CA VAL A 110 -0.67 11.14 8.27
C VAL A 110 -0.47 9.87 9.10
N LYS A 111 0.44 9.91 10.09
CA LYS A 111 0.75 8.77 10.96
C LYS A 111 -0.48 8.28 11.74
N SER A 112 -1.22 9.19 12.37
CA SER A 112 -2.43 8.84 13.13
C SER A 112 -3.54 8.31 12.21
N SER A 113 -3.80 8.99 11.10
CA SER A 113 -4.81 8.60 10.10
C SER A 113 -4.57 7.18 9.57
N PHE A 114 -3.34 6.88 9.15
CA PHE A 114 -3.00 5.55 8.64
C PHE A 114 -2.89 4.49 9.75
N GLY A 115 -2.50 4.87 10.97
CA GLY A 115 -2.52 3.97 12.11
C GLY A 115 -3.94 3.51 12.49
N ASP A 116 -4.90 4.43 12.46
CA ASP A 116 -6.32 4.11 12.68
C ASP A 116 -6.91 3.37 11.49
N ALA A 117 -6.59 3.79 10.26
CA ALA A 117 -7.03 3.11 9.05
C ALA A 117 -6.55 1.65 9.02
N LEU A 118 -5.33 1.36 9.47
CA LEU A 118 -4.79 0.00 9.55
C LEU A 118 -5.59 -0.88 10.53
N GLN A 119 -6.08 -0.30 11.63
CA GLN A 119 -6.96 -1.02 12.55
C GLN A 119 -8.29 -1.38 11.89
N SER A 120 -8.89 -0.47 11.13
CA SER A 120 -10.13 -0.73 10.38
C SER A 120 -9.89 -1.71 9.22
N PHE A 121 -8.79 -1.60 8.49
CA PHE A 121 -8.35 -2.56 7.48
C PHE A 121 -8.23 -3.98 8.05
N ASN A 122 -7.60 -4.15 9.22
CA ASN A 122 -7.45 -5.45 9.87
C ASN A 122 -8.80 -6.07 10.31
N ARG A 123 -9.81 -5.22 10.59
CA ARG A 123 -11.19 -5.65 10.85
C ARG A 123 -12.01 -5.87 9.58
N LYS A 124 -11.41 -5.66 8.40
CA LYS A 124 -12.06 -5.66 7.08
C LYS A 124 -13.14 -4.58 6.93
N ASP A 125 -13.07 -3.53 7.74
CA ASP A 125 -13.92 -2.34 7.61
C ASP A 125 -13.26 -1.33 6.66
N TYR A 126 -13.34 -1.64 5.37
CA TYR A 126 -12.68 -0.86 4.33
C TYR A 126 -13.34 0.51 4.12
N ASP A 127 -14.64 0.64 4.39
CA ASP A 127 -15.34 1.92 4.33
C ASP A 127 -14.83 2.88 5.41
N ASP A 128 -14.62 2.39 6.64
CA ASP A 128 -14.04 3.18 7.72
C ASP A 128 -12.57 3.49 7.48
N MET A 129 -11.79 2.52 6.99
CA MET A 129 -10.41 2.73 6.53
C MET A 129 -10.31 3.93 5.58
N PHE A 130 -11.15 3.99 4.54
CA PHE A 130 -11.16 5.11 3.59
C PHE A 130 -11.54 6.45 4.19
N LYS A 131 -12.46 6.46 5.16
CA LYS A 131 -12.83 7.69 5.87
C LYS A 131 -11.65 8.24 6.68
N LEU A 132 -10.88 7.34 7.30
CA LEU A 132 -9.72 7.69 8.12
C LEU A 132 -8.55 8.20 7.26
N GLU A 133 -8.32 7.62 6.07
CA GLU A 133 -7.25 8.06 5.16
C GLU A 133 -7.54 9.42 4.48
N ARG A 134 -8.79 9.88 4.48
CA ARG A 134 -9.29 10.99 3.65
C ARG A 134 -8.47 12.27 3.76
N ASP A 135 -8.01 12.62 4.97
CA ASP A 135 -7.36 13.90 5.23
C ASP A 135 -5.83 13.84 5.06
N ALA A 136 -5.25 12.64 4.92
CA ALA A 136 -3.81 12.45 4.80
C ALA A 136 -3.20 13.10 3.54
N PRO A 137 -3.78 13.02 2.32
CA PRO A 137 -3.22 13.70 1.15
C PRO A 137 -3.12 15.22 1.34
N ARG A 138 -4.16 15.83 1.92
CA ARG A 138 -4.18 17.29 2.17
C ARG A 138 -3.18 17.67 3.25
N ALA A 139 -3.09 16.88 4.32
CA ALA A 139 -2.12 17.09 5.38
C ALA A 139 -0.70 17.04 4.82
N GLN A 140 -0.34 16.00 4.08
CA GLN A 140 0.96 15.86 3.44
C GLN A 140 1.29 17.06 2.53
N ALA A 141 0.38 17.44 1.64
CA ALA A 141 0.57 18.56 0.72
C ALA A 141 0.79 19.91 1.44
N SER A 142 0.29 20.06 2.66
CA SER A 142 0.47 21.28 3.46
C SER A 142 1.95 21.48 3.88
N CYS A 143 2.69 20.39 4.10
CA CYS A 143 4.14 20.46 4.38
C CYS A 143 4.90 20.99 3.15
N GLU A 144 4.65 20.42 1.97
CA GLU A 144 5.27 20.87 0.72
C GLU A 144 4.98 22.34 0.43
N THR A 145 3.71 22.73 0.56
CA THR A 145 3.26 24.10 0.30
C THR A 145 3.94 25.11 1.23
N SER A 146 4.21 24.71 2.49
CA SER A 146 4.87 25.55 3.48
C SER A 146 6.32 25.91 3.09
N PHE A 147 7.01 25.07 2.32
CA PHE A 147 8.35 25.39 1.79
C PHE A 147 8.32 26.34 0.58
N ILE A 148 7.19 26.43 -0.12
CA ILE A 148 7.06 27.28 -1.31
C ILE A 148 6.61 28.70 -0.93
N ALA A 149 5.85 28.83 0.15
CA ALA A 149 5.43 30.13 0.67
C ALA A 149 6.61 30.96 1.21
N PRO A 150 6.65 32.29 0.98
CA PRO A 150 7.68 33.16 1.54
C PRO A 150 7.84 33.00 3.06
N PRO A 151 9.08 32.95 3.58
CA PRO A 151 10.34 33.28 2.91
C PRO A 151 10.99 32.10 2.15
N SER A 152 10.29 30.97 1.99
CA SER A 152 10.72 29.82 1.17
C SER A 152 12.13 29.29 1.51
N PRO A 153 12.37 28.86 2.76
CA PRO A 153 13.67 28.33 3.16
C PRO A 153 14.03 27.08 2.35
N PRO A 154 15.31 26.69 2.28
CA PRO A 154 15.72 25.43 1.66
C PRO A 154 14.91 24.25 2.22
N ASN A 155 14.50 23.33 1.34
CA ASN A 155 13.61 22.22 1.69
C ASN A 155 14.39 20.90 1.91
N PRO A 156 14.70 20.51 3.16
CA PRO A 156 15.33 19.22 3.45
C PRO A 156 14.37 18.02 3.35
N LEU A 157 13.07 18.26 3.15
CA LEU A 157 12.01 17.25 3.13
C LEU A 157 11.48 16.97 1.72
N ALA A 158 12.11 17.49 0.66
CA ALA A 158 11.58 17.40 -0.70
C ALA A 158 11.34 15.93 -1.14
N GLU A 159 12.35 15.08 -1.03
CA GLU A 159 12.21 13.66 -1.43
C GLU A 159 11.27 12.89 -0.50
N ARG A 160 11.37 13.11 0.82
CA ARG A 160 10.50 12.44 1.81
C ARG A 160 9.02 12.75 1.58
N ASN A 161 8.71 14.00 1.22
CA ASN A 161 7.36 14.41 0.89
C ASN A 161 6.87 13.78 -0.43
N ARG A 162 7.74 13.74 -1.45
CA ARG A 162 7.45 13.07 -2.72
C ARG A 162 7.13 11.59 -2.51
N GLU A 163 7.99 10.85 -1.80
CA GLU A 163 7.76 9.44 -1.49
C GLU A 163 6.46 9.25 -0.69
N MET A 164 6.21 10.09 0.32
CA MET A 164 4.99 10.04 1.13
C MET A 164 3.73 10.24 0.27
N ARG A 165 3.74 11.21 -0.65
CA ARG A 165 2.61 11.43 -1.58
C ARG A 165 2.33 10.18 -2.41
N ILE A 166 3.37 9.53 -2.94
CA ILE A 166 3.23 8.31 -3.73
C ILE A 166 2.68 7.17 -2.86
N LEU A 167 3.22 6.96 -1.66
CA LEU A 167 2.79 5.90 -0.73
C LEU A 167 1.31 6.05 -0.30
N ILE A 168 0.89 7.27 0.07
CA ILE A 168 -0.51 7.57 0.37
C ILE A 168 -1.40 7.23 -0.83
N THR A 169 -0.97 7.61 -2.03
CA THR A 169 -1.73 7.35 -3.26
C THR A 169 -1.78 5.86 -3.58
N MET A 170 -0.69 5.12 -3.39
CA MET A 170 -0.64 3.66 -3.54
C MET A 170 -1.66 2.98 -2.63
N ALA A 171 -1.74 3.37 -1.35
CA ALA A 171 -2.70 2.79 -0.39
C ALA A 171 -4.14 3.08 -0.79
N ILE A 172 -4.46 4.33 -1.14
CA ILE A 172 -5.81 4.72 -1.56
C ILE A 172 -6.23 4.00 -2.85
N VAL A 173 -5.34 3.91 -3.85
CA VAL A 173 -5.65 3.30 -5.15
C VAL A 173 -5.82 1.79 -5.00
N SER A 174 -4.87 1.11 -4.36
CA SER A 174 -4.97 -0.34 -4.14
C SER A 174 -6.18 -0.72 -3.29
N GLY A 175 -6.49 0.05 -2.24
CA GLY A 175 -7.66 -0.21 -1.41
C GLY A 175 -8.97 -0.03 -2.18
N LYS A 176 -9.03 0.90 -3.15
CA LYS A 176 -10.25 1.15 -3.93
C LYS A 176 -10.59 -0.03 -4.81
N GLU A 177 -9.59 -0.79 -5.26
CA GLU A 177 -9.79 -2.01 -6.01
C GLU A 177 -10.41 -3.13 -5.16
N ILE A 178 -10.28 -3.08 -3.82
CA ILE A 178 -10.97 -4.00 -2.91
C ILE A 178 -12.49 -3.76 -2.96
N LEU A 179 -12.93 -2.50 -3.00
CA LEU A 179 -14.36 -2.14 -2.98
C LEU A 179 -15.09 -2.35 -4.32
N LYS A 180 -14.34 -2.57 -5.41
CA LYS A 180 -14.92 -2.81 -6.75
C LYS A 180 -15.29 -4.28 -7.00
N ARG A 181 -14.83 -5.19 -6.14
CA ARG A 181 -15.06 -6.64 -6.23
C ARG A 181 -16.15 -7.06 -5.26
#